data_AF-A0A523U7R9-F1
#
_entry.id   AF-A0A523U7R9-F1
#
_cell.length_a   1.000
_cell.length_b   1.000
_cell.length_c   1.000
_cell.angle_alpha   90.00
_cell.angle_beta   90.00
_cell.angle_gamma   90.00
#
_symmetry.space_group_name_H-M   'P 1'
#
loop_
_entity.id
_entity.type
_entity.pdbx_description
1 polymer ?
#
loop_
_entity_poly.entity_id
_entity_poly.type
_entity_poly.pdbx_seq_one_letter_code
_entity_poly.pdbx_strand_id
1 'polypeptide(L)' 'MKTFQVIRGGIVFELQSEPEGGYTITVPSLPGCSSYGETFEKAIEMIKDAMEGWLAVAREEGVPIPDQFETIELAAL' A
#
# COMPACT_ATOMS: atom_id res chain seq x y z
N MET A 1 13.75 10.38 10.26
CA MET A 1 12.68 9.49 10.78
C MET A 1 13.07 8.04 10.53
N LYS A 2 12.48 7.08 11.26
CA LYS A 2 12.75 5.65 11.05
C LYS A 2 11.71 5.10 10.09
N THR A 3 12.17 4.41 9.06
CA THR A 3 11.34 3.63 8.16
C THR A 3 11.47 2.15 8.54
N PHE A 4 10.39 1.41 8.43
CA PHE A 4 10.40 -0.04 8.59
C PHE A 4 9.52 -0.70 7.54
N GLN A 5 9.77 -1.98 7.30
CA GLN A 5 9.04 -2.77 6.32
C GLN A 5 8.17 -3.80 7.02
N VAL A 6 6.98 -4.02 6.47
CA VAL A 6 6.08 -5.09 6.87
C VAL A 6 5.70 -5.89 5.63
N ILE A 7 5.71 -7.21 5.76
CA ILE A 7 5.31 -8.11 4.68
C ILE A 7 3.98 -8.76 5.05
N ARG A 8 2.95 -8.60 4.22
CA ARG A 8 1.66 -9.28 4.36
C ARG A 8 1.17 -9.80 3.02
N GLY A 9 0.72 -11.04 2.97
CA GLY A 9 0.29 -11.67 1.72
C GLY A 9 1.35 -11.67 0.61
N GLY A 10 2.65 -11.61 0.98
CA GLY A 10 3.76 -11.47 0.02
C GLY A 10 4.02 -10.04 -0.46
N ILE A 11 3.24 -9.05 -0.04
CA ILE A 11 3.41 -7.64 -0.39
C ILE A 11 4.26 -6.94 0.66
N VAL A 12 5.23 -6.15 0.18
CA VAL A 12 6.05 -5.28 1.02
C VAL A 12 5.34 -3.93 1.17
N PHE A 13 5.12 -3.53 2.41
CA PHE A 13 4.70 -2.19 2.81
C PHE A 13 5.87 -1.48 3.47
N GLU A 14 6.15 -0.26 3.03
CA GLU A 14 7.10 0.62 3.70
C GLU A 14 6.35 1.64 4.53
N LEU A 15 6.68 1.75 5.81
CA LEU A 15 6.07 2.69 6.72
C LEU A 15 7.10 3.65 7.28
N GLN A 16 6.77 4.92 7.24
CA GLN A 16 7.52 6.01 7.84
C GLN A 16 6.69 6.63 8.96
N SER A 17 7.25 6.69 10.17
CA SER A 17 6.65 7.44 11.28
C SER A 17 6.77 8.95 11.02
N GLU A 18 5.68 9.70 11.19
CA GLU A 18 5.68 11.16 10.96
C GLU A 18 5.86 11.96 12.26
N PRO A 19 6.49 13.16 12.22
CA PRO A 19 6.72 14.01 13.39
C PRO A 19 5.45 14.41 14.16
N GLU A 20 4.35 14.60 13.44
CA GLU A 20 3.02 14.92 13.98
C GLU A 20 2.27 13.71 14.57
N GLY A 21 2.85 12.50 14.43
CA GLY A 21 2.20 11.23 14.74
C GLY A 21 1.66 10.55 13.48
N GLY A 22 1.25 9.29 13.63
CA GLY A 22 0.81 8.45 12.51
C GLY A 22 1.95 7.95 11.62
N TYR A 23 1.54 7.40 10.48
CA TYR A 23 2.42 6.73 9.53
C TYR A 23 2.05 7.06 8.10
N THR A 24 3.03 7.53 7.32
CA THR A 24 2.98 7.43 5.87
C THR A 24 3.30 6.00 5.47
N ILE A 25 2.51 5.44 4.56
CA ILE A 25 2.67 4.06 4.08
C ILE A 25 2.73 4.06 2.55
N THR A 26 3.59 3.23 1.98
CA THR A 26 3.76 3.07 0.53
C THR A 26 3.86 1.59 0.15
N VAL A 27 3.55 1.29 -1.11
CA VAL A 27 3.74 -0.03 -1.71
C VAL A 27 4.79 0.08 -2.81
N PRO A 28 6.07 -0.26 -2.57
CA PRO A 28 7.14 -0.07 -3.56
C PRO A 28 6.88 -0.74 -4.91
N SER A 29 6.16 -1.86 -4.93
CA SER A 29 5.78 -2.57 -6.15
C SER A 29 4.65 -1.89 -6.95
N LEU A 30 3.98 -0.88 -6.39
CA LEU A 30 2.95 -0.06 -7.04
C LEU A 30 3.40 1.41 -6.98
N PRO A 31 4.27 1.86 -7.91
CA PRO A 31 4.87 3.19 -7.85
C PRO A 31 3.82 4.31 -7.73
N GLY A 32 4.01 5.19 -6.76
CA GLY A 32 3.10 6.29 -6.46
C GLY A 32 1.90 5.92 -5.57
N CYS A 33 1.66 4.63 -5.30
CA CYS A 33 0.66 4.20 -4.33
C CYS A 33 1.15 4.49 -2.90
N SER A 34 0.58 5.51 -2.29
CA SER A 34 0.91 5.96 -0.94
C SER A 34 -0.34 6.40 -0.21
N SER A 35 -0.32 6.32 1.12
CA SER A 35 -1.40 6.75 1.97
C SER A 35 -0.88 7.15 3.35
N TYR A 36 -1.77 7.56 4.23
CA TYR A 36 -1.46 7.95 5.60
C TYR A 36 -2.52 7.44 6.56
N GLY A 37 -2.11 7.10 7.79
CA GLY A 37 -3.03 6.82 8.88
C GLY A 37 -2.47 7.21 10.24
N GLU A 38 -3.34 7.65 11.14
CA GLU A 38 -2.98 8.05 12.51
C GLU A 38 -2.42 6.90 13.35
N THR A 39 -2.75 5.66 12.97
CA THR A 39 -2.20 4.43 13.54
C THR A 39 -1.67 3.51 12.45
N PHE A 40 -0.88 2.50 12.84
CA PHE A 40 -0.40 1.47 11.93
C PHE A 40 -1.57 0.77 11.22
N GLU A 41 -2.60 0.39 11.97
CA GLU A 41 -3.79 -0.29 11.46
C GLU A 41 -4.54 0.61 10.48
N LYS A 42 -4.69 1.91 10.79
CA LYS A 42 -5.36 2.84 9.90
C LYS A 42 -4.56 3.08 8.62
N ALA A 43 -3.23 3.15 8.70
CA ALA A 43 -2.39 3.26 7.52
C ALA A 43 -2.55 2.03 6.60
N ILE A 44 -2.58 0.82 7.18
CA ILE A 44 -2.84 -0.42 6.44
C ILE A 44 -4.24 -0.44 5.80
N GLU A 45 -5.27 0.02 6.49
CA GLU A 45 -6.62 0.17 5.91
C GLU A 45 -6.61 1.14 4.73
N MET A 46 -6.05 2.34 4.93
CA MET A 46 -6.04 3.40 3.93
C MET A 46 -5.19 3.08 2.70
N ILE A 47 -4.12 2.28 2.83
CA ILE A 47 -3.32 1.86 1.67
C ILE A 47 -4.03 0.80 0.85
N LYS A 48 -4.87 -0.07 1.44
CA LYS A 48 -5.64 -1.07 0.68
C LYS A 48 -6.61 -0.40 -0.28
N ASP A 49 -7.34 0.62 0.19
CA ASP A 49 -8.24 1.42 -0.66
C ASP A 49 -7.46 2.11 -1.79
N ALA A 50 -6.29 2.66 -1.49
CA ALA A 50 -5.42 3.28 -2.49
C ALA A 50 -4.89 2.26 -3.52
N MET A 51 -4.59 1.03 -3.09
CA MET A 51 -4.20 -0.06 -3.97
C MET A 51 -5.33 -0.47 -4.90
N GLU A 52 -6.58 -0.55 -4.42
CA GLU A 52 -7.75 -0.85 -5.25
C GLU A 52 -7.89 0.17 -6.38
N GLY A 53 -7.83 1.47 -6.05
CA GLY A 53 -7.88 2.54 -7.04
C GLY A 53 -6.72 2.51 -8.03
N TRP A 54 -5.49 2.29 -7.53
CA TRP A 54 -4.30 2.18 -8.38
C TRP A 54 -4.42 1.02 -9.37
N LEU A 55 -4.81 -0.16 -8.89
CA LEU A 55 -4.95 -1.36 -9.72
C LEU A 55 -6.09 -1.24 -10.73
N ALA A 56 -7.19 -0.57 -10.39
CA ALA A 56 -8.28 -0.30 -11.32
C ALA A 56 -7.80 0.56 -12.50
N VAL A 57 -7.16 1.70 -12.21
CA VAL A 57 -6.62 2.60 -13.24
C VAL A 57 -5.53 1.91 -14.07
N ALA A 58 -4.62 1.17 -13.43
CA ALA A 58 -3.57 0.44 -14.13
C ALA A 58 -4.14 -0.56 -15.16
N ARG A 59 -5.24 -1.26 -14.82
CA ARG A 59 -5.92 -2.16 -15.76
C ARG A 59 -6.57 -1.41 -16.92
N GLU A 60 -7.20 -0.27 -16.66
CA GLU A 60 -7.85 0.56 -17.69
C GLU A 60 -6.82 1.13 -18.68
N GLU A 61 -5.68 1.59 -18.17
CA GLU A 61 -4.61 2.23 -18.95
C GLU A 61 -3.60 1.22 -19.54
N GLY A 62 -3.77 -0.09 -19.27
CA GLY A 62 -2.85 -1.13 -19.73
C GLY A 62 -1.45 -1.05 -19.13
N VAL A 63 -1.32 -0.46 -17.95
CA VAL A 63 -0.07 -0.40 -17.19
C VAL A 63 0.24 -1.81 -16.65
N PRO A 64 1.48 -2.31 -16.80
CA PRO A 64 1.85 -3.62 -16.26
C PRO A 64 1.66 -3.71 -14.75
N ILE A 65 0.91 -4.72 -14.31
CA ILE A 65 0.66 -5.04 -12.90
C ILE A 65 1.47 -6.29 -12.53
N PRO A 66 2.19 -6.29 -11.40
CA PRO A 66 2.86 -7.51 -10.95
C PRO A 66 1.86 -8.62 -10.61
N ASP A 67 2.14 -9.87 -11.03
CA ASP A 67 1.23 -11.02 -10.92
C ASP A 67 0.62 -11.24 -9.51
N GLN A 68 1.38 -10.92 -8.47
CA GLN A 68 0.94 -11.03 -7.07
C GLN A 68 -0.29 -10.15 -6.75
N PHE A 69 -0.57 -9.11 -7.53
CA PHE A 69 -1.73 -8.23 -7.36
C PHE A 69 -2.93 -8.62 -8.23
N GLU A 70 -2.79 -9.61 -9.12
CA GLU A 70 -3.89 -10.07 -9.97
C GLU A 70 -4.83 -11.05 -9.27
N THR A 71 -4.32 -11.76 -8.27
CA THR A 71 -5.06 -12.83 -7.57
C THR A 71 -5.32 -12.54 -6.10
N ILE A 72 -4.89 -11.38 -5.61
CA ILE A 72 -4.95 -11.08 -4.19
C ILE A 72 -6.31 -10.57 -3.74
N GLU A 73 -6.76 -11.06 -2.59
CA GLU A 73 -7.91 -10.52 -1.87
C GLU A 73 -7.42 -9.46 -0.88
N LEU A 74 -7.52 -8.18 -1.25
CA LEU A 74 -7.01 -7.06 -0.45
C LEU A 74 -7.67 -6.95 0.93
N ALA A 75 -8.91 -7.43 1.05
CA ALA A 75 -9.61 -7.56 2.34
C ALA A 75 -8.87 -8.47 3.33
N ALA A 76 -8.09 -9.45 2.86
CA ALA A 76 -7.36 -10.42 3.67
C ALA A 76 -5.95 -9.97 4.09
N LEU A 77 -5.51 -8.77 3.68
CA LEU A 77 -4.21 -8.18 4.02
C LEU A 77 -4.13 -7.60 5.46
#